data_AF-A0AA42E4X2-F1
#
_entry.id   AF-A0AA42E4X2-F1
#
_cell.length_a   1.000
_cell.length_b   1.000
_cell.length_c   1.000
_cell.angle_alpha   90.00
_cell.angle_beta   90.00
_cell.angle_gamma   90.00
#
_symmetry.space_group_name_H-M   'P 1'
#
loop_
_entity.id
_entity.type
_entity.pdbx_description
1 polymer ?
#
loop_
_entity_poly.entity_id
_entity_poly.type
_entity_poly.pdbx_seq_one_letter_code
_entity_poly.pdbx_strand_id
1 'polypeptide(L)'
;MTPRLQAAGALLALASLAGCASLPREAFTRLEQERAAVAGYGRIREWADASPRVLGSFVAPPGARAGVDVLAISGGGAGGAFTAGLLKGWSRSGRRPAFAIVTGVSTGALIAPFAFLGPDDDGVLERLYRTGVSTSLHSLRNPIDILAGNGLLDPAPLQRLIAENVDADLIARIGAQHRGGRRLFVVTTNLDAQRPVVWDIGAIAASGRPDSVALVRTILLASASIPAVYPPVLIRSRAGEKPIDEMHVDGGAAMQFFLPVDALAESVPKRARTSVRLWVVVNNTLPPEFGMTEHGTIAVGYRSFATLVKSHAEDNARVAFAGAQRHGYDFDLAFIDRQVEFQPDRPFARDYMETVFVIGEQQGLSGAAWRKTVEGIGLAGPDAAPRPETTARAGAAP
;
A
#
# COMPACT_ATOMS: atom_id res chain seq x y z
N MET A 1 12.90 -2.22 -57.55
CA MET A 1 13.58 -2.01 -56.25
C MET A 1 13.61 -3.33 -55.53
N THR A 2 14.80 -3.80 -55.14
CA THR A 2 15.05 -5.17 -54.69
C THR A 2 14.63 -5.39 -53.23
N PRO A 3 14.20 -6.60 -52.83
CA PRO A 3 13.73 -6.92 -51.47
C PRO A 3 14.78 -6.68 -50.37
N ARG A 4 16.07 -6.52 -50.74
CA ARG A 4 17.15 -6.14 -49.82
C ARG A 4 17.08 -4.68 -49.33
N LEU A 5 16.48 -3.77 -50.10
CA LEU A 5 16.30 -2.36 -49.71
C LEU A 5 15.13 -2.18 -48.73
N GLN A 6 14.10 -3.04 -48.81
CA GLN A 6 12.99 -3.04 -47.84
C GLN A 6 13.40 -3.62 -46.49
N ALA A 7 14.24 -4.66 -46.47
CA ALA A 7 14.81 -5.21 -45.23
C ALA A 7 15.77 -4.23 -44.53
N ALA A 8 16.59 -3.49 -45.29
CA ALA A 8 17.48 -2.46 -44.74
C ALA A 8 16.70 -1.26 -44.18
N GLY A 9 15.60 -0.85 -44.83
CA GLY A 9 14.71 0.19 -44.32
C GLY A 9 13.97 -0.21 -43.04
N ALA A 10 13.54 -1.48 -42.94
CA ALA A 10 12.90 -2.01 -41.73
C ALA A 10 13.88 -2.13 -40.55
N LEU A 11 15.14 -2.53 -40.78
CA LEU A 11 16.16 -2.58 -39.74
C LEU A 11 16.62 -1.19 -39.27
N LEU A 12 16.68 -0.17 -40.14
CA LEU A 12 16.93 1.21 -39.72
C LEU A 12 15.74 1.84 -38.98
N ALA A 13 14.50 1.46 -39.30
CA ALA A 13 13.31 1.89 -38.57
C ALA A 13 13.19 1.24 -37.17
N LEU A 14 13.66 0.00 -37.02
CA LEU A 14 13.76 -0.68 -35.71
C LEU A 14 14.93 -0.15 -34.86
N ALA A 15 16.04 0.27 -35.47
CA ALA A 15 17.17 0.85 -34.75
C ALA A 15 16.90 2.30 -34.27
N SER A 16 15.98 3.03 -34.91
CA SER A 16 15.57 4.38 -34.51
C SER A 16 14.48 4.41 -33.43
N LEU A 17 13.87 3.26 -33.11
CA LEU A 17 12.96 3.09 -31.97
C LEU A 17 13.69 2.63 -30.68
N ALA A 18 15.01 2.41 -30.73
CA ALA A 18 15.84 2.14 -29.57
C ALA A 18 16.29 3.41 -28.82
N GLY A 19 15.61 4.54 -29.05
CA GLY A 19 15.66 5.67 -28.14
C GLY A 19 14.96 5.27 -26.85
N CYS A 20 15.70 4.60 -25.95
CA CYS A 20 15.25 4.29 -24.61
C CYS A 20 14.61 5.55 -24.01
N ALA A 21 13.29 5.53 -23.82
CA ALA A 21 12.53 6.51 -23.07
C ALA A 21 12.92 6.40 -21.58
N SER A 22 14.18 6.66 -21.30
CA SER A 22 14.73 6.76 -19.97
C SER A 22 14.43 8.17 -19.49
N LEU A 23 13.80 8.28 -18.32
CA LEU A 23 13.86 9.51 -17.54
C LEU A 23 15.34 9.85 -17.38
N PRO A 24 15.87 10.94 -17.98
CA PRO A 24 17.30 11.24 -17.91
C PRO A 24 17.66 11.45 -16.45
N ARG A 25 18.45 10.52 -15.91
CA ARG A 25 18.95 10.54 -14.55
C ARG A 25 20.46 10.35 -14.59
N GLU A 26 21.16 11.04 -13.71
CA GLU A 26 22.58 10.83 -13.54
C GLU A 26 22.83 9.43 -12.95
N ALA A 27 23.76 8.68 -13.53
CA ALA A 27 24.13 7.38 -12.99
C ALA A 27 24.81 7.53 -11.63
N PHE A 28 24.48 6.66 -10.69
CA PHE A 28 25.10 6.61 -9.37
C PHE A 28 25.45 5.19 -8.97
N THR A 29 26.39 5.08 -8.04
CA THR A 29 26.88 3.80 -7.50
C THR A 29 26.07 3.36 -6.29
N ARG A 30 26.17 2.08 -5.95
CA ARG A 30 25.61 1.54 -4.70
C ARG A 30 26.09 2.29 -3.46
N LEU A 31 27.38 2.65 -3.39
CA LEU A 31 27.94 3.36 -2.24
C LEU A 31 27.37 4.79 -2.12
N GLU A 32 27.15 5.46 -3.26
CA GLU A 32 26.48 6.77 -3.28
C GLU A 32 25.03 6.64 -2.80
N GLN A 33 24.29 5.62 -3.24
CA GLN A 33 22.93 5.35 -2.77
C GLN A 33 22.87 5.04 -1.26
N GLU A 34 23.79 4.22 -0.75
CA GLU A 34 23.87 3.90 0.70
C GLU A 34 24.14 5.14 1.57
N ARG A 35 24.79 6.16 1.00
CA ARG A 35 25.06 7.45 1.66
C ARG A 35 24.00 8.51 1.36
N ALA A 36 23.07 8.24 0.45
CA ALA A 36 22.14 9.23 -0.03
C ALA A 36 21.13 9.61 1.06
N ALA A 37 21.01 10.90 1.33
CA ALA A 37 20.03 11.46 2.26
C ALA A 37 19.23 12.58 1.59
N VAL A 38 17.97 12.76 2.00
CA VAL A 38 17.16 13.89 1.51
C VAL A 38 17.71 15.17 2.13
N ALA A 39 18.08 16.12 1.27
CA ALA A 39 18.78 17.32 1.68
C ALA A 39 18.00 18.12 2.73
N GLY A 40 18.69 18.51 3.80
CA GLY A 40 18.13 19.37 4.85
C GLY A 40 17.22 18.66 5.86
N TYR A 41 17.03 17.35 5.74
CA TYR A 41 16.37 16.51 6.74
C TYR A 41 17.39 15.68 7.53
N GLY A 42 17.03 15.31 8.76
CA GLY A 42 17.76 14.29 9.52
C GLY A 42 17.46 12.88 8.98
N ARG A 43 17.52 11.87 9.87
CA ARG A 43 17.13 10.50 9.52
C ARG A 43 15.59 10.40 9.41
N ILE A 44 15.06 10.57 8.20
CA ILE A 44 13.63 10.48 7.88
C ILE A 44 13.25 9.21 7.11
N ARG A 45 14.22 8.34 6.82
CA ARG A 45 14.00 7.07 6.14
C ARG A 45 14.96 6.00 6.61
N GLU A 46 14.56 4.76 6.42
CA GLU A 46 15.38 3.58 6.66
C GLU A 46 14.98 2.47 5.68
N TRP A 47 15.85 1.49 5.48
CA TRP A 47 15.45 0.27 4.78
C TRP A 47 14.51 -0.57 5.66
N ALA A 48 13.36 -0.99 5.13
CA ALA A 48 12.39 -1.77 5.90
C ALA A 48 12.85 -3.22 6.18
N ASP A 49 13.91 -3.66 5.50
CA ASP A 49 14.62 -4.93 5.71
C ASP A 49 15.91 -4.77 6.55
N ALA A 50 16.17 -3.59 7.12
CA ALA A 50 17.30 -3.38 8.01
C ALA A 50 17.19 -4.25 9.28
N SER A 51 18.32 -4.48 9.94
CA SER A 51 18.35 -5.31 11.16
C SER A 51 17.36 -4.79 12.22
N PRO A 52 16.79 -5.68 13.07
CA PRO A 52 15.85 -5.28 14.13
C PRO A 52 16.37 -4.17 15.03
N ARG A 53 17.68 -4.14 15.32
CA ARG A 53 18.33 -3.07 16.10
C ARG A 53 18.26 -1.72 15.41
N VAL A 54 18.60 -1.68 14.11
CA VAL A 54 18.59 -0.44 13.31
C VAL A 54 17.16 0.07 13.15
N LEU A 55 16.22 -0.80 12.80
CA LEU A 55 14.81 -0.46 12.71
C LEU A 55 14.22 -0.07 14.07
N GLY A 56 14.57 -0.76 15.15
CA GLY A 56 14.08 -0.48 16.50
C GLY A 56 14.43 0.94 16.94
N SER A 57 15.66 1.40 16.64
CA SER A 57 16.06 2.80 16.89
C SER A 57 15.30 3.84 16.06
N PHE A 58 14.70 3.43 14.95
CA PHE A 58 13.98 4.29 14.02
C PHE A 58 12.48 4.33 14.30
N VAL A 59 11.87 3.16 14.57
CA VAL A 59 10.41 3.03 14.72
C VAL A 59 9.90 3.25 16.14
N ALA A 60 10.77 3.24 17.14
CA ALA A 60 10.38 3.29 18.55
C ALA A 60 9.67 4.60 18.92
N PRO A 61 8.47 4.54 19.53
CA PRO A 61 7.87 5.69 20.20
C PRO A 61 8.73 6.06 21.42
N PRO A 62 9.01 7.36 21.67
CA PRO A 62 9.76 7.80 22.84
C PRO A 62 9.00 7.42 24.11
N GLY A 63 9.66 6.72 25.04
CA GLY A 63 9.08 6.46 26.37
C GLY A 63 7.91 5.49 26.41
N ALA A 64 7.75 4.60 25.41
CA ALA A 64 6.73 3.54 25.42
C ALA A 64 6.87 2.64 26.67
N ARG A 65 6.07 2.92 27.71
CA ARG A 65 6.13 2.21 29.00
C ARG A 65 5.02 1.17 29.17
N ALA A 66 3.91 1.26 28.44
CA ALA A 66 2.86 0.24 28.30
C ALA A 66 1.83 0.66 27.22
N GLY A 67 1.11 -0.29 26.63
CA GLY A 67 -0.08 -0.05 25.79
C GLY A 67 0.27 0.49 24.40
N VAL A 68 0.96 -0.30 23.58
CA VAL A 68 1.39 0.10 22.22
C VAL A 68 0.49 -0.55 21.18
N ASP A 69 -0.52 0.18 20.72
CA ASP A 69 -1.32 -0.21 19.56
C ASP A 69 -0.61 0.19 18.26
N VAL A 70 -0.31 -0.79 17.42
CA VAL A 70 0.35 -0.61 16.12
C VAL A 70 -0.64 -1.00 15.03
N LEU A 71 -0.98 -0.06 14.14
CA LEU A 71 -1.82 -0.32 12.98
C LEU A 71 -0.97 -0.41 11.72
N ALA A 72 -1.11 -1.48 10.95
CA ALA A 72 -0.56 -1.60 9.62
C ALA A 72 -1.67 -1.79 8.57
N ILE A 73 -1.66 -0.93 7.56
CA ILE A 73 -2.67 -0.91 6.50
C ILE A 73 -2.01 -1.29 5.18
N SER A 74 -2.52 -2.35 4.55
CA SER A 74 -1.92 -2.87 3.33
C SER A 74 -2.27 -2.07 2.08
N GLY A 75 -1.56 -2.37 0.99
CA GLY A 75 -2.01 -2.03 -0.36
C GLY A 75 -3.26 -2.81 -0.78
N GLY A 76 -3.86 -2.41 -1.91
CA GLY A 76 -5.10 -3.02 -2.41
C GLY A 76 -5.94 -2.13 -3.34
N GLY A 77 -5.45 -0.96 -3.75
CA GLY A 77 -6.17 -0.06 -4.67
C GLY A 77 -7.56 0.32 -4.14
N ALA A 78 -8.60 0.03 -4.94
CA ALA A 78 -10.00 0.24 -4.58
C ALA A 78 -10.46 -0.54 -3.33
N GLY A 79 -9.79 -1.65 -3.01
CA GLY A 79 -10.04 -2.42 -1.78
C GLY A 79 -9.78 -1.60 -0.50
N GLY A 80 -9.05 -0.48 -0.59
CA GLY A 80 -8.90 0.50 0.49
C GLY A 80 -10.22 1.01 1.09
N ALA A 81 -11.31 0.95 0.31
CA ALA A 81 -12.63 1.29 0.81
C ALA A 81 -13.09 0.38 1.96
N PHE A 82 -12.64 -0.87 2.02
CA PHE A 82 -12.82 -1.74 3.17
C PHE A 82 -12.21 -1.15 4.44
N THR A 83 -10.93 -0.73 4.40
CA THR A 83 -10.30 -0.08 5.56
C THR A 83 -11.02 1.21 5.95
N ALA A 84 -11.41 2.06 4.99
CA ALA A 84 -12.12 3.29 5.28
C ALA A 84 -13.44 3.02 6.03
N GLY A 85 -14.23 2.05 5.55
CA GLY A 85 -15.44 1.58 6.23
C GLY A 85 -15.14 1.00 7.61
N LEU A 86 -14.14 0.12 7.71
CA LEU A 86 -13.71 -0.53 8.96
C LEU A 86 -13.35 0.49 10.03
N LEU A 87 -12.54 1.48 9.70
CA LEU A 87 -12.13 2.55 10.61
C LEU A 87 -13.33 3.36 11.08
N LYS A 88 -14.23 3.76 10.18
CA LYS A 88 -15.46 4.49 10.51
C LYS A 88 -16.36 3.69 11.45
N GLY A 89 -16.64 2.42 11.11
CA GLY A 89 -17.45 1.54 11.94
C GLY A 89 -16.85 1.31 13.32
N TRP A 90 -15.53 1.13 13.39
CA TRP A 90 -14.80 0.90 14.63
C TRP A 90 -14.81 2.15 15.53
N SER A 91 -14.62 3.34 14.97
CA SER A 91 -14.78 4.62 15.68
C SER A 91 -16.20 4.77 16.22
N ARG A 92 -17.23 4.48 15.41
CA ARG A 92 -18.64 4.52 15.84
C ARG A 92 -18.95 3.56 16.98
N SER A 93 -18.24 2.44 17.07
CA SER A 93 -18.38 1.50 18.19
C SER A 93 -17.77 2.00 19.51
N GLY A 94 -16.97 3.07 19.48
CA GLY A 94 -16.24 3.61 20.64
C GLY A 94 -15.02 2.78 21.08
N ARG A 95 -14.65 1.74 20.32
CA ARG A 95 -13.58 0.78 20.70
C ARG A 95 -12.28 0.94 19.93
N ARG A 96 -12.19 1.90 19.01
CA ARG A 96 -10.96 2.15 18.23
C ARG A 96 -9.90 2.77 19.13
N PRO A 97 -8.73 2.13 19.33
CA PRO A 97 -7.68 2.69 20.15
C PRO A 97 -6.99 3.86 19.43
N ALA A 98 -6.29 4.69 20.19
CA ALA A 98 -5.34 5.64 19.63
C ALA A 98 -4.03 4.90 19.30
N PHE A 99 -3.69 4.80 18.02
CA PHE A 99 -2.50 4.07 17.60
C PHE A 99 -1.21 4.83 17.93
N ALA A 100 -0.28 4.16 18.60
CA ALA A 100 1.07 4.68 18.85
C ALA A 100 1.90 4.71 17.55
N ILE A 101 1.70 3.71 16.69
CA ILE A 101 2.34 3.61 15.38
C ILE A 101 1.28 3.30 14.33
N VAL A 102 1.29 4.02 13.21
CA VAL A 102 0.51 3.69 12.01
C VAL A 102 1.45 3.53 10.83
N THR A 103 1.26 2.48 10.05
CA THR A 103 2.03 2.23 8.82
C THR A 103 1.08 2.05 7.63
N GLY A 104 1.54 2.47 6.46
CA GLY A 104 0.76 2.35 5.22
C GLY A 104 1.62 2.01 4.01
N VAL A 105 1.08 1.14 3.15
CA VAL A 105 1.62 0.81 1.82
C VAL A 105 0.54 1.10 0.78
N SER A 106 0.87 1.75 -0.34
CA SER A 106 -0.08 1.93 -1.45
C SER A 106 -1.34 2.67 -1.01
N THR A 107 -2.53 2.14 -1.31
CA THR A 107 -3.79 2.69 -0.79
C THR A 107 -3.74 2.88 0.74
N GLY A 108 -3.06 1.98 1.47
CA GLY A 108 -2.84 2.12 2.91
C GLY A 108 -1.97 3.31 3.28
N ALA A 109 -1.02 3.74 2.43
CA ALA A 109 -0.26 4.97 2.63
C ALA A 109 -1.14 6.22 2.51
N LEU A 110 -2.18 6.19 1.66
CA LEU A 110 -3.15 7.27 1.53
C LEU A 110 -4.13 7.31 2.71
N ILE A 111 -4.42 6.16 3.34
CA ILE A 111 -5.31 6.07 4.51
C ILE A 111 -4.58 6.37 5.82
N ALA A 112 -3.32 5.95 5.94
CA ALA A 112 -2.53 6.01 7.17
C ALA A 112 -2.46 7.41 7.83
N PRO A 113 -2.29 8.54 7.10
CA PRO A 113 -2.30 9.88 7.69
C PRO A 113 -3.58 10.19 8.47
N PHE A 114 -4.75 9.88 7.89
CA PHE A 114 -6.05 10.11 8.53
C PHE A 114 -6.30 9.10 9.65
N ALA A 115 -5.93 7.83 9.44
CA ALA A 115 -6.03 6.81 10.46
C ALA A 115 -5.19 7.14 11.72
N PHE A 116 -4.04 7.79 11.49
CA PHE A 116 -3.14 8.32 12.50
C PHE A 116 -3.72 9.52 13.23
N LEU A 117 -4.40 10.45 12.56
CA LEU A 117 -5.00 11.59 13.25
C LEU A 117 -6.22 11.21 14.09
N GLY A 118 -7.01 10.21 13.65
CA GLY A 118 -8.05 9.58 14.46
C GLY A 118 -9.46 9.71 13.88
N PRO A 119 -10.51 9.53 14.71
CA PRO A 119 -11.91 9.47 14.26
C PRO A 119 -12.41 10.72 13.53
N ASP A 120 -11.89 11.91 13.85
CA ASP A 120 -12.32 13.16 13.22
C ASP A 120 -12.08 13.19 11.70
N ASP A 121 -11.11 12.41 11.21
CA ASP A 121 -10.79 12.30 9.79
C ASP A 121 -11.50 11.14 9.07
N ASP A 122 -12.33 10.34 9.77
CA ASP A 122 -13.05 9.22 9.13
C ASP A 122 -14.01 9.71 8.03
N GLY A 123 -14.56 10.93 8.18
CA GLY A 123 -15.37 11.56 7.15
C GLY A 123 -14.59 11.92 5.89
N VAL A 124 -13.29 12.21 6.00
CA VAL A 124 -12.40 12.40 4.83
C VAL A 124 -12.22 11.08 4.10
N LEU A 125 -11.91 10.01 4.84
CA LEU A 125 -11.74 8.67 4.29
C LEU A 125 -13.01 8.17 3.58
N GLU A 126 -14.18 8.41 4.16
CA GLU A 126 -15.45 8.07 3.51
C GLU A 126 -15.62 8.83 2.18
N ARG A 127 -15.35 10.14 2.12
CA ARG A 127 -15.46 10.86 0.85
C ARG A 127 -14.50 10.32 -0.21
N LEU A 128 -13.25 10.05 0.18
CA LEU A 128 -12.24 9.54 -0.75
C LEU A 128 -12.56 8.15 -1.30
N TYR A 129 -13.13 7.28 -0.46
CA TYR A 129 -13.30 5.87 -0.78
C TYR A 129 -14.75 5.42 -1.02
N ARG A 130 -15.75 6.28 -0.79
CA ARG A 130 -17.18 5.94 -0.93
C ARG A 130 -17.91 6.84 -1.92
N THR A 131 -17.67 8.16 -1.89
CA THR A 131 -18.47 9.12 -2.69
C THR A 131 -18.02 9.24 -4.15
N GLY A 132 -17.16 8.34 -4.62
CA GLY A 132 -16.74 8.25 -6.01
C GLY A 132 -15.69 9.28 -6.43
N VAL A 133 -15.02 9.98 -5.49
CA VAL A 133 -13.92 10.89 -5.85
C VAL A 133 -12.79 10.12 -6.56
N SER A 134 -12.54 8.87 -6.14
CA SER A 134 -11.59 7.94 -6.74
C SER A 134 -11.99 7.44 -8.15
N THR A 135 -13.25 7.58 -8.59
CA THR A 135 -13.64 7.17 -9.95
C THR A 135 -13.07 8.12 -11.01
N SER A 136 -12.61 9.30 -10.59
CA SER A 136 -11.91 10.25 -11.48
C SER A 136 -10.49 9.80 -11.87
N LEU A 137 -9.98 8.70 -11.29
CA LEU A 137 -8.64 8.16 -11.58
C LEU A 137 -8.54 7.41 -12.92
N HIS A 138 -9.63 7.29 -13.68
CA HIS A 138 -9.75 6.45 -14.89
C HIS A 138 -9.18 7.05 -16.20
N SER A 139 -8.11 7.83 -16.17
CA SER A 139 -7.54 8.41 -17.40
C SER A 139 -6.41 7.53 -17.97
N LEU A 140 -6.73 6.77 -19.02
CA LEU A 140 -5.74 6.00 -19.81
C LEU A 140 -4.87 6.93 -20.66
N ARG A 141 -3.58 6.61 -20.78
CA ARG A 141 -2.61 7.32 -21.64
C ARG A 141 -2.68 6.88 -23.11
N ASN A 142 -2.08 7.68 -24.01
CA ASN A 142 -1.93 7.35 -25.44
C ASN A 142 -0.98 6.13 -25.60
N PRO A 143 -1.25 5.18 -26.53
CA PRO A 143 -0.40 4.00 -26.76
C PRO A 143 1.09 4.31 -27.03
N ILE A 144 1.42 5.46 -27.60
CA ILE A 144 2.82 5.88 -27.82
C ILE A 144 3.54 6.11 -26.48
N ASP A 145 2.87 6.69 -25.49
CA ASP A 145 3.44 6.98 -24.16
C ASP A 145 3.66 5.70 -23.34
N ILE A 146 2.85 4.67 -23.56
CA ILE A 146 2.98 3.35 -22.93
C ILE A 146 4.22 2.63 -23.47
N LEU A 147 4.47 2.70 -24.79
CA LEU A 147 5.67 2.16 -25.42
C LEU A 147 6.94 2.87 -24.92
N ALA A 148 6.81 4.14 -24.52
CA ALA A 148 7.85 4.95 -23.89
C ALA A 148 8.00 4.69 -22.36
N GLY A 149 7.36 3.65 -21.80
CA GLY A 149 7.58 3.22 -20.41
C GLY A 149 6.90 4.07 -19.33
N ASN A 150 5.92 4.91 -19.67
CA ASN A 150 5.31 5.89 -18.75
C ASN A 150 4.08 5.38 -17.96
N GLY A 151 3.86 4.06 -17.88
CA GLY A 151 2.70 3.46 -17.23
C GLY A 151 1.39 3.57 -18.05
N LEU A 152 0.37 2.80 -17.67
CA LEU A 152 -0.93 2.74 -18.35
C LEU A 152 -1.85 3.96 -18.07
N LEU A 153 -1.77 4.53 -16.87
CA LEU A 153 -2.62 5.62 -16.39
C LEU A 153 -1.84 6.92 -16.21
N ASP A 154 -2.54 8.05 -16.38
CA ASP A 154 -2.00 9.36 -16.04
C ASP A 154 -1.90 9.53 -14.51
N PRO A 155 -0.74 9.88 -13.93
CA PRO A 155 -0.64 10.14 -12.49
C PRO A 155 -1.32 11.44 -12.05
N ALA A 156 -1.66 12.36 -12.97
CA ALA A 156 -2.15 13.69 -12.61
C ALA A 156 -3.44 13.69 -11.75
N PRO A 157 -4.46 12.83 -11.99
CA PRO A 157 -5.62 12.71 -11.10
C PRO A 157 -5.23 12.30 -9.67
N LEU A 158 -4.35 11.31 -9.52
CA LEU A 158 -3.87 10.86 -8.20
C LEU A 158 -3.06 11.97 -7.50
N GLN A 159 -2.19 12.66 -8.24
CA GLN A 159 -1.43 13.81 -7.73
C GLN A 159 -2.35 14.92 -7.22
N ARG A 160 -3.41 15.26 -7.96
CA ARG A 160 -4.40 16.26 -7.54
C ARG A 160 -5.14 15.80 -6.28
N LEU A 161 -5.60 14.56 -6.25
CA LEU A 161 -6.28 14.00 -5.08
C LEU A 161 -5.42 14.08 -3.81
N ILE A 162 -4.14 13.73 -3.92
CA ILE A 162 -3.18 13.86 -2.82
C ILE A 162 -2.99 15.33 -2.46
N ALA A 163 -2.81 16.23 -3.44
CA ALA A 163 -2.60 17.65 -3.18
C ALA A 163 -3.80 18.33 -2.50
N GLU A 164 -5.02 17.93 -2.84
CA GLU A 164 -6.26 18.46 -2.27
C GLU A 164 -6.50 18.01 -0.82
N ASN A 165 -5.99 16.83 -0.43
CA ASN A 165 -6.28 16.23 0.88
C ASN A 165 -5.07 16.22 1.83
N VAL A 166 -3.86 16.44 1.32
CA VAL A 166 -2.62 16.50 2.11
C VAL A 166 -2.10 17.93 2.07
N ASP A 167 -2.69 18.81 2.86
CA ASP A 167 -2.36 20.22 2.94
C ASP A 167 -1.44 20.56 4.13
N ALA A 168 -1.13 21.84 4.30
CA ALA A 168 -0.27 22.30 5.39
C ALA A 168 -0.89 22.04 6.78
N ASP A 169 -2.23 22.08 6.91
CA ASP A 169 -2.91 21.81 8.17
C ASP A 169 -2.78 20.34 8.57
N LEU A 170 -3.04 19.42 7.63
CA LEU A 170 -2.85 17.99 7.86
C LEU A 170 -1.41 17.69 8.30
N ILE A 171 -0.42 18.24 7.59
CA ILE A 171 0.99 18.06 7.93
C ILE A 171 1.31 18.66 9.31
N ALA A 172 0.78 19.83 9.66
CA ALA A 172 0.98 20.42 10.99
C ALA A 172 0.40 19.54 12.11
N ARG A 173 -0.82 18.99 11.91
CA ARG A 173 -1.48 18.06 12.84
C ARG A 173 -0.68 16.77 13.01
N ILE A 174 -0.15 16.19 11.93
CA ILE A 174 0.74 15.02 11.96
C ILE A 174 2.02 15.34 12.76
N GLY A 175 2.64 16.48 12.48
CA GLY A 175 3.84 16.92 13.19
C GLY A 175 3.61 17.11 14.70
N ALA A 176 2.42 17.60 15.09
CA ALA A 176 2.04 17.71 16.50
C ALA A 176 1.93 16.34 17.19
N GLN A 177 1.26 15.37 16.56
CA GLN A 177 1.16 14.00 17.06
C GLN A 177 2.53 13.30 17.13
N HIS A 178 3.43 13.57 16.16
CA HIS A 178 4.80 13.03 16.17
C HIS A 178 5.63 13.56 17.35
N ARG A 179 5.54 14.88 17.62
CA ARG A 179 6.16 15.50 18.82
C ARG A 179 5.57 14.93 20.11
N GLY A 180 4.30 14.55 20.11
CA GLY A 180 3.64 13.81 21.19
C GLY A 180 4.08 12.35 21.34
N GLY A 181 4.96 11.84 20.47
CA GLY A 181 5.58 10.52 20.58
C GLY A 181 4.99 9.44 19.65
N ARG A 182 3.89 9.73 18.94
CA ARG A 182 3.31 8.80 17.98
C ARG A 182 4.13 8.74 16.69
N ARG A 183 4.02 7.68 15.90
CA ARG A 183 4.78 7.51 14.65
C ARG A 183 3.88 7.16 13.48
N LEU A 184 4.16 7.78 12.33
CA LEU A 184 3.47 7.53 11.07
C LEU A 184 4.51 7.18 10.02
N PHE A 185 4.39 5.97 9.46
CA PHE A 185 5.32 5.46 8.45
C PHE A 185 4.61 5.13 7.14
N VAL A 186 5.27 5.43 6.03
CA VAL A 186 4.84 5.04 4.69
C VAL A 186 5.95 4.27 4.01
N VAL A 187 5.60 3.25 3.24
CA VAL A 187 6.59 2.42 2.53
C VAL A 187 6.50 2.59 1.02
N THR A 188 7.66 2.72 0.41
CA THR A 188 7.85 2.70 -1.05
C THR A 188 8.83 1.59 -1.41
N THR A 189 8.86 1.16 -2.67
CA THR A 189 9.92 0.28 -3.17
C THR A 189 10.94 1.10 -3.96
N ASN A 190 12.21 1.11 -3.53
CA ASN A 190 13.30 1.66 -4.32
C ASN A 190 13.70 0.62 -5.37
N LEU A 191 13.45 0.89 -6.65
CA LEU A 191 13.72 -0.05 -7.74
C LEU A 191 15.20 -0.17 -8.08
N ASP A 192 15.99 0.86 -7.84
CA ASP A 192 17.44 0.83 -8.10
C ASP A 192 18.14 -0.13 -7.12
N ALA A 193 17.62 -0.23 -5.89
CA ALA A 193 18.10 -1.15 -4.86
C ALA A 193 17.30 -2.46 -4.77
N GLN A 194 16.11 -2.52 -5.40
CA GLN A 194 15.09 -3.56 -5.22
C GLN A 194 14.70 -3.79 -3.75
N ARG A 195 14.64 -2.72 -2.95
CA ARG A 195 14.46 -2.79 -1.50
C ARG A 195 13.33 -1.87 -1.01
N PRO A 196 12.58 -2.30 0.02
CA PRO A 196 11.57 -1.46 0.64
C PRO A 196 12.21 -0.35 1.48
N VAL A 197 11.72 0.87 1.32
CA VAL A 197 12.12 2.05 2.10
C VAL A 197 10.95 2.49 2.95
N VAL A 198 11.17 2.56 4.26
CA VAL A 198 10.22 3.12 5.23
C VAL A 198 10.53 4.60 5.46
N TRP A 199 9.53 5.46 5.33
CA TRP A 199 9.62 6.91 5.48
C TRP A 199 8.89 7.35 6.75
N ASP A 200 9.54 8.11 7.62
CA ASP A 200 8.92 8.72 8.80
C ASP A 200 8.22 10.03 8.41
N ILE A 201 6.95 9.92 8.06
CA ILE A 201 6.11 11.06 7.68
C ILE A 201 5.95 12.03 8.86
N GLY A 202 5.93 11.51 10.08
CA GLY A 202 5.87 12.34 11.29
C GLY A 202 7.12 13.20 11.49
N ALA A 203 8.30 12.65 11.25
CA ALA A 203 9.56 13.39 11.33
C ALA A 203 9.67 14.45 10.24
N ILE A 204 9.22 14.14 9.00
CA ILE A 204 9.15 15.12 7.90
C ILE A 204 8.20 16.26 8.28
N ALA A 205 7.02 15.94 8.79
CA ALA A 205 6.02 16.90 9.23
C ALA A 205 6.46 17.76 10.42
N ALA A 206 7.21 17.17 11.36
CA ALA A 206 7.73 17.85 12.53
C ALA A 206 8.98 18.71 12.27
N SER A 207 9.58 18.63 11.08
CA SER A 207 10.84 19.29 10.73
C SER A 207 10.78 20.82 10.67
N GLY A 208 9.59 21.40 10.49
CA GLY A 208 9.40 22.84 10.27
C GLY A 208 9.87 23.34 8.91
N ARG A 209 10.22 22.43 7.98
CA ARG A 209 10.72 22.82 6.65
C ARG A 209 9.59 23.23 5.69
N PRO A 210 9.85 24.22 4.81
CA PRO A 210 8.86 24.68 3.84
C PRO A 210 8.56 23.63 2.75
N ASP A 211 9.47 22.69 2.50
CA ASP A 211 9.31 21.62 1.52
C ASP A 211 8.64 20.35 2.08
N SER A 212 8.26 20.32 3.37
CA SER A 212 7.71 19.13 4.03
C SER A 212 6.42 18.63 3.37
N VAL A 213 5.48 19.53 3.07
CA VAL A 213 4.22 19.19 2.38
C VAL A 213 4.51 18.57 1.02
N ALA A 214 5.41 19.17 0.24
CA ALA A 214 5.76 18.67 -1.09
C ALA A 214 6.40 17.28 -1.00
N LEU A 215 7.35 17.07 -0.08
CA LEU A 215 8.02 15.80 0.12
C LEU A 215 7.04 14.68 0.54
N VAL A 216 6.14 14.96 1.49
CA VAL A 216 5.12 13.97 1.91
C VAL A 216 4.21 13.60 0.74
N ARG A 217 3.75 14.57 -0.05
CA ARG A 217 2.95 14.31 -1.25
C ARG A 217 3.70 13.44 -2.26
N THR A 218 4.99 13.70 -2.50
CA THR A 218 5.84 12.88 -3.38
C THR A 218 5.98 11.44 -2.87
N ILE A 219 6.20 11.24 -1.56
CA ILE A 219 6.33 9.91 -0.96
C ILE A 219 5.00 9.14 -1.04
N LEU A 220 3.87 9.79 -0.75
CA LEU A 220 2.54 9.19 -0.87
C LEU A 220 2.22 8.80 -2.30
N LEU A 221 2.54 9.67 -3.27
CA LEU A 221 2.40 9.37 -4.69
C LEU A 221 3.24 8.13 -5.05
N ALA A 222 4.54 8.13 -4.69
CA ALA A 222 5.43 7.01 -4.97
C ALA A 222 4.91 5.70 -4.37
N SER A 223 4.43 5.73 -3.13
CA SER A 223 3.88 4.56 -2.45
C SER A 223 2.64 3.99 -3.13
N ALA A 224 1.88 4.81 -3.87
CA ALA A 224 0.67 4.42 -4.61
C ALA A 224 0.88 4.27 -6.13
N SER A 225 2.12 4.43 -6.64
CA SER A 225 2.45 4.28 -8.05
C SER A 225 2.68 2.81 -8.43
N ILE A 226 1.58 2.07 -8.61
CA ILE A 226 1.59 0.63 -8.94
C ILE A 226 2.37 0.40 -10.25
N PRO A 227 3.39 -0.49 -10.26
CA PRO A 227 4.15 -0.82 -11.47
C PRO A 227 3.24 -1.21 -12.65
N ALA A 228 3.65 -0.83 -13.86
CA ALA A 228 2.88 -0.93 -15.10
C ALA A 228 1.59 -0.09 -15.16
N VAL A 229 0.97 0.27 -14.03
CA VAL A 229 -0.23 1.12 -14.00
C VAL A 229 0.15 2.60 -13.98
N TYR A 230 1.04 3.02 -13.10
CA TYR A 230 1.51 4.41 -12.99
C TYR A 230 3.02 4.49 -13.28
N PRO A 231 3.51 5.64 -13.78
CA PRO A 231 4.95 5.85 -13.90
C PRO A 231 5.63 5.87 -12.52
N PRO A 232 6.91 5.47 -12.43
CA PRO A 232 7.68 5.60 -11.20
C PRO A 232 7.87 7.07 -10.80
N VAL A 233 8.09 7.31 -9.52
CA VAL A 233 8.36 8.63 -8.95
C VAL A 233 9.85 8.73 -8.60
N LEU A 234 10.49 9.80 -9.05
CA LEU A 234 11.85 10.14 -8.63
C LEU A 234 11.82 10.85 -7.28
N ILE A 235 12.53 10.32 -6.29
CA ILE A 235 12.75 11.00 -5.02
C ILE A 235 14.19 11.48 -4.98
N ARG A 236 14.36 12.80 -4.90
CA ARG A 236 15.68 13.44 -4.92
C ARG A 236 16.36 13.38 -3.55
N SER A 237 17.58 12.89 -3.54
CA SER A 237 18.49 12.81 -2.42
C SER A 237 19.88 13.32 -2.82
N ARG A 238 20.83 13.36 -1.88
CA ARG A 238 22.23 13.73 -2.15
C ARG A 238 23.18 12.78 -1.46
N ALA A 239 24.26 12.44 -2.15
CA ALA A 239 25.43 11.77 -1.59
C ALA A 239 26.59 12.78 -1.52
N GLY A 240 26.69 13.51 -0.41
CA GLY A 240 27.53 14.71 -0.35
C GLY A 240 27.00 15.80 -1.29
N GLU A 241 27.81 16.21 -2.26
CA GLU A 241 27.40 17.21 -3.26
C GLU A 241 26.73 16.63 -4.52
N LYS A 242 26.79 15.31 -4.70
CA LYS A 242 26.20 14.67 -5.88
C LYS A 242 24.69 14.53 -5.72
N PRO A 243 23.86 15.10 -6.61
CA PRO A 243 22.43 14.84 -6.62
C PRO A 243 22.17 13.37 -7.02
N ILE A 244 21.23 12.74 -6.34
CA ILE A 244 20.81 11.36 -6.60
C ILE A 244 19.29 11.37 -6.79
N ASP A 245 18.82 10.84 -7.92
CA ASP A 245 17.40 10.69 -8.19
C ASP A 245 17.04 9.21 -8.11
N GLU A 246 16.54 8.77 -6.95
CA GLU A 246 16.16 7.38 -6.70
C GLU A 246 14.79 7.08 -7.32
N MET A 247 14.66 5.92 -7.97
CA MET A 247 13.40 5.45 -8.55
C MET A 247 12.57 4.75 -7.49
N HIS A 248 11.41 5.31 -7.20
CA HIS A 248 10.44 4.72 -6.29
C HIS A 248 9.15 4.35 -7.00
N VAL A 249 8.60 3.20 -6.61
CA VAL A 249 7.27 2.73 -6.99
C VAL A 249 6.51 2.28 -5.75
N ASP A 250 5.30 1.76 -5.98
CA ASP A 250 4.43 1.24 -4.95
C ASP A 250 5.16 0.29 -3.98
N GLY A 251 4.94 0.49 -2.67
CA GLY A 251 5.56 -0.33 -1.64
C GLY A 251 5.17 -1.81 -1.73
N GLY A 252 4.00 -2.09 -2.29
CA GLY A 252 3.44 -3.42 -2.58
C GLY A 252 4.30 -4.26 -3.51
N ALA A 253 5.19 -3.64 -4.30
CA ALA A 253 6.16 -4.36 -5.11
C ALA A 253 7.20 -5.12 -4.26
N ALA A 254 7.46 -4.67 -3.03
CA ALA A 254 8.35 -5.33 -2.07
C ALA A 254 7.60 -5.97 -0.89
N MET A 255 6.57 -5.31 -0.35
CA MET A 255 5.80 -5.82 0.79
C MET A 255 4.39 -5.23 0.84
N GLN A 256 3.39 -6.01 1.28
CA GLN A 256 1.99 -5.57 1.26
C GLN A 256 1.61 -4.66 2.43
N PHE A 257 2.25 -4.79 3.58
CA PHE A 257 2.13 -3.90 4.74
C PHE A 257 3.41 -3.98 5.57
N PHE A 258 3.69 -2.96 6.40
CA PHE A 258 4.90 -2.93 7.23
C PHE A 258 4.56 -3.03 8.72
N LEU A 259 5.03 -4.08 9.38
CA LEU A 259 4.98 -4.23 10.84
C LEU A 259 6.39 -4.46 11.37
N PRO A 260 6.94 -3.53 12.18
CA PRO A 260 8.30 -3.66 12.72
C PRO A 260 8.34 -4.59 13.94
N VAL A 261 7.82 -5.81 13.83
CA VAL A 261 7.59 -6.72 14.97
C VAL A 261 8.86 -7.00 15.77
N ASP A 262 9.93 -7.44 15.11
CA ASP A 262 11.21 -7.73 15.78
C ASP A 262 11.91 -6.45 16.26
N ALA A 263 11.71 -5.34 15.56
CA ALA A 263 12.27 -4.04 15.95
C ALA A 263 11.57 -3.45 17.19
N LEU A 264 10.27 -3.66 17.36
CA LEU A 264 9.56 -3.31 18.59
C LEU A 264 10.09 -4.08 19.80
N ALA A 265 10.55 -5.31 19.60
CA ALA A 265 11.11 -6.13 20.67
C ALA A 265 12.45 -5.57 21.19
N GLU A 266 13.20 -4.85 20.36
CA GLU A 266 14.44 -4.15 20.75
C GLU A 266 14.14 -2.87 21.56
N SER A 267 13.01 -2.20 21.29
CA SER A 267 12.65 -0.94 21.94
C SER A 267 11.74 -1.08 23.15
N VAL A 268 10.91 -2.13 23.21
CA VAL A 268 9.93 -2.36 24.27
C VAL A 268 10.51 -3.33 25.31
N PRO A 269 10.62 -2.93 26.60
CA PRO A 269 11.09 -3.81 27.65
C PRO A 269 10.27 -5.10 27.72
N LYS A 270 10.91 -6.25 27.96
CA LYS A 270 10.24 -7.58 28.02
C LYS A 270 8.96 -7.58 28.86
N ARG A 271 8.97 -6.88 30.00
CA ARG A 271 7.84 -6.80 30.97
C ARG A 271 6.60 -6.08 30.41
N ALA A 272 6.78 -5.24 29.38
CA ALA A 272 5.73 -4.46 28.75
C ALA A 272 5.30 -5.04 27.39
N ARG A 273 5.92 -6.14 26.92
CA ARG A 273 5.61 -6.73 25.61
C ARG A 273 4.18 -7.24 25.49
N THR A 274 3.61 -7.77 26.57
CA THR A 274 2.19 -8.19 26.62
C THR A 274 1.20 -7.04 26.46
N SER A 275 1.67 -5.79 26.47
CA SER A 275 0.86 -4.60 26.22
C SER A 275 1.01 -4.06 24.79
N VAL A 276 1.73 -4.76 23.91
CA VAL A 276 1.81 -4.44 22.48
C VAL A 276 0.73 -5.20 21.75
N ARG A 277 -0.08 -4.48 20.96
CA ARG A 277 -1.12 -5.05 20.12
C ARG A 277 -0.93 -4.63 18.67
N LEU A 278 -0.88 -5.63 17.79
CA LEU A 278 -0.70 -5.45 16.36
C LEU A 278 -2.05 -5.59 15.66
N TRP A 279 -2.50 -4.52 15.02
CA TRP A 279 -3.69 -4.46 14.19
C TRP A 279 -3.26 -4.44 12.72
N VAL A 280 -3.69 -5.43 11.95
CA VAL A 280 -3.34 -5.60 10.54
C VAL A 280 -4.61 -5.54 9.73
N VAL A 281 -4.65 -4.63 8.75
CA VAL A 281 -5.78 -4.54 7.83
C VAL A 281 -5.29 -4.79 6.42
N VAL A 282 -5.76 -5.89 5.83
CA VAL A 282 -5.47 -6.26 4.44
C VAL A 282 -6.62 -5.82 3.54
N ASN A 283 -6.35 -4.91 2.61
CA ASN A 283 -7.31 -4.34 1.65
C ASN A 283 -7.60 -5.27 0.46
N ASN A 284 -7.58 -6.58 0.68
CA ASN A 284 -7.86 -7.59 -0.32
C ASN A 284 -8.49 -8.82 0.36
N THR A 285 -9.06 -9.72 -0.43
CA THR A 285 -9.36 -11.07 0.04
C THR A 285 -8.06 -11.86 0.18
N LEU A 286 -7.85 -12.53 1.30
CA LEU A 286 -6.78 -13.50 1.48
C LEU A 286 -7.10 -14.90 0.91
N PRO A 287 -8.32 -15.46 1.04
CA PRO A 287 -8.60 -16.76 0.41
C PRO A 287 -8.58 -16.66 -1.13
N PRO A 288 -8.31 -17.78 -1.83
CA PRO A 288 -8.44 -17.85 -3.28
C PRO A 288 -9.86 -17.49 -3.73
N GLU A 289 -9.95 -16.65 -4.75
CA GLU A 289 -11.23 -16.32 -5.40
C GLU A 289 -11.29 -17.03 -6.74
N PHE A 290 -12.31 -17.85 -6.98
CA PHE A 290 -12.49 -18.47 -8.28
C PHE A 290 -12.95 -17.41 -9.30
N GLY A 291 -12.34 -17.44 -10.48
CA GLY A 291 -12.70 -16.57 -11.58
C GLY A 291 -12.03 -17.05 -12.86
N MET A 292 -12.83 -17.22 -13.92
CA MET A 292 -12.33 -17.55 -15.24
C MET A 292 -11.54 -16.36 -15.78
N THR A 293 -10.27 -16.60 -16.12
CA THR A 293 -9.42 -15.55 -16.70
C THR A 293 -9.60 -15.54 -18.21
N GLU A 294 -9.96 -14.40 -18.77
CA GLU A 294 -10.12 -14.25 -20.21
C GLU A 294 -8.80 -14.46 -20.96
N HIS A 295 -8.92 -14.92 -22.20
CA HIS A 295 -7.77 -15.06 -23.09
C HIS A 295 -7.26 -13.69 -23.52
N GLY A 296 -6.09 -13.29 -23.03
CA GLY A 296 -5.41 -12.06 -23.46
C GLY A 296 -4.26 -11.66 -22.55
N THR A 297 -3.20 -11.06 -23.10
CA THR A 297 -1.98 -10.71 -22.36
C THR A 297 -2.25 -9.79 -21.16
N ILE A 298 -3.17 -8.83 -21.31
CA ILE A 298 -3.52 -7.87 -20.24
C ILE A 298 -4.30 -8.58 -19.13
N ALA A 299 -5.32 -9.37 -19.48
CA ALA A 299 -6.14 -10.11 -18.52
C ALA A 299 -5.30 -11.13 -17.72
N VAL A 300 -4.42 -11.89 -18.40
CA VAL A 300 -3.47 -12.81 -17.77
C VAL A 300 -2.50 -12.05 -16.88
N GLY A 301 -1.89 -10.96 -17.38
CA GLY A 301 -0.96 -10.13 -16.61
C GLY A 301 -1.58 -9.57 -15.33
N TYR A 302 -2.81 -9.06 -15.41
CA TYR A 302 -3.56 -8.58 -14.24
C TYR A 302 -3.85 -9.71 -13.25
N ARG A 303 -4.34 -10.86 -13.72
CA ARG A 303 -4.64 -12.01 -12.84
C ARG A 303 -3.38 -12.52 -12.14
N SER A 304 -2.26 -12.62 -12.87
CA SER A 304 -0.94 -12.97 -12.30
C SER A 304 -0.49 -11.95 -11.25
N PHE A 305 -0.60 -10.66 -11.52
CA PHE A 305 -0.28 -9.61 -10.55
C PHE A 305 -1.16 -9.69 -9.30
N ALA A 306 -2.48 -9.80 -9.45
CA ALA A 306 -3.41 -9.95 -8.34
C ALA A 306 -3.11 -11.20 -7.48
N THR A 307 -2.67 -12.30 -8.12
CA THR A 307 -2.27 -13.54 -7.44
C THR A 307 -1.00 -13.32 -6.61
N LEU A 308 0.01 -12.64 -7.18
CA LEU A 308 1.24 -12.29 -6.45
C LEU A 308 0.94 -11.39 -5.24
N VAL A 309 0.11 -10.36 -5.43
CA VAL A 309 -0.33 -9.46 -4.35
C VAL A 309 -0.96 -10.24 -3.19
N LYS A 310 -1.86 -11.19 -3.50
CA LYS A 310 -2.50 -12.03 -2.48
C LYS A 310 -1.51 -12.95 -1.77
N SER A 311 -0.66 -13.64 -2.52
CA SER A 311 0.38 -14.52 -1.95
C SER A 311 1.31 -13.75 -1.02
N HIS A 312 1.77 -12.57 -1.43
CA HIS A 312 2.62 -11.71 -0.60
C HIS A 312 1.90 -11.21 0.65
N ALA A 313 0.62 -10.83 0.55
CA ALA A 313 -0.17 -10.40 1.71
C ALA A 313 -0.35 -11.53 2.72
N GLU A 314 -0.60 -12.75 2.23
CA GLU A 314 -0.69 -13.95 3.05
C GLU A 314 0.64 -14.26 3.76
N ASP A 315 1.74 -14.28 3.02
CA ASP A 315 3.08 -14.53 3.57
C ASP A 315 3.46 -13.47 4.62
N ASN A 316 3.22 -12.19 4.32
CA ASN A 316 3.46 -11.11 5.28
C ASN A 316 2.61 -11.28 6.54
N ALA A 317 1.34 -11.70 6.42
CA ALA A 317 0.47 -11.97 7.58
C ALA A 317 0.98 -13.13 8.42
N ARG A 318 1.41 -14.23 7.79
CA ARG A 318 2.00 -15.38 8.49
C ARG A 318 3.28 -15.01 9.24
N VAL A 319 4.18 -14.27 8.60
CA VAL A 319 5.43 -13.78 9.22
C VAL A 319 5.14 -12.84 10.40
N ALA A 320 4.20 -11.91 10.24
CA ALA A 320 3.80 -10.99 11.30
C ALA A 320 3.21 -11.73 12.50
N PHE A 321 2.32 -12.71 12.26
CA PHE A 321 1.72 -13.54 13.30
C PHE A 321 2.77 -14.38 14.05
N ALA A 322 3.67 -15.05 13.32
CA ALA A 322 4.76 -15.80 13.94
C ALA A 322 5.67 -14.89 14.78
N GLY A 323 5.96 -13.68 14.30
CA GLY A 323 6.66 -12.64 15.06
C GLY A 323 5.91 -12.26 16.35
N ALA A 324 4.60 -12.02 16.26
CA ALA A 324 3.76 -11.68 17.40
C ALA A 324 3.80 -12.79 18.47
N GLN A 325 3.67 -14.04 18.05
CA GLN A 325 3.78 -15.20 18.96
C GLN A 325 5.14 -15.30 19.63
N ARG A 326 6.24 -15.10 18.88
CA ARG A 326 7.61 -15.12 19.44
C ARG A 326 7.83 -14.09 20.55
N HIS A 327 7.20 -12.92 20.46
CA HIS A 327 7.41 -11.83 21.42
C HIS A 327 6.28 -11.64 22.43
N GLY A 328 5.20 -12.43 22.34
CA GLY A 328 4.05 -12.34 23.22
C GLY A 328 3.19 -11.09 22.98
N TYR A 329 3.07 -10.67 21.72
CA TYR A 329 2.20 -9.55 21.32
C TYR A 329 0.79 -10.04 21.00
N ASP A 330 -0.22 -9.22 21.29
CA ASP A 330 -1.55 -9.44 20.75
C ASP A 330 -1.53 -9.19 19.24
N PHE A 331 -2.28 -9.99 18.49
CA PHE A 331 -2.39 -9.89 17.04
C PHE A 331 -3.85 -9.93 16.61
N ASP A 332 -4.21 -9.02 15.71
CA ASP A 332 -5.55 -8.85 15.16
C ASP A 332 -5.46 -8.58 13.67
N LEU A 333 -6.02 -9.48 12.85
CA LEU A 333 -6.04 -9.39 11.40
C LEU A 333 -7.47 -9.20 10.90
N ALA A 334 -7.68 -8.15 10.10
CA ALA A 334 -8.90 -7.90 9.33
C ALA A 334 -8.59 -7.92 7.83
N PHE A 335 -9.50 -8.47 7.05
CA PHE A 335 -9.41 -8.52 5.59
C PHE A 335 -10.80 -8.66 4.97
N ILE A 336 -10.92 -8.50 3.65
CA ILE A 336 -12.19 -8.70 2.94
C ILE A 336 -12.52 -10.20 2.97
N ASP A 337 -13.47 -10.58 3.81
CA ASP A 337 -13.70 -11.98 4.21
C ASP A 337 -14.52 -12.83 3.21
N ARG A 338 -14.93 -12.21 2.10
CA ARG A 338 -15.77 -12.82 1.07
C ARG A 338 -15.38 -12.31 -0.32
N GLN A 339 -15.64 -13.11 -1.34
CA GLN A 339 -15.45 -12.70 -2.71
C GLN A 339 -16.42 -11.58 -3.07
N VAL A 340 -15.89 -10.48 -3.60
CA VAL A 340 -16.66 -9.36 -4.13
C VAL A 340 -16.24 -9.18 -5.58
N GLU A 341 -17.22 -9.15 -6.47
CA GLU A 341 -16.96 -9.03 -7.91
C GLU A 341 -16.17 -7.77 -8.22
N PHE A 342 -14.97 -7.94 -8.77
CA PHE A 342 -14.07 -6.87 -9.17
C PHE A 342 -13.90 -6.87 -10.68
N GLN A 343 -14.10 -5.72 -11.30
CA GLN A 343 -13.99 -5.50 -12.75
C GLN A 343 -12.63 -4.89 -13.10
N PRO A 344 -11.68 -5.63 -13.71
CA PRO A 344 -10.33 -5.12 -13.97
C PRO A 344 -10.26 -3.95 -14.95
N ASP A 345 -11.23 -3.84 -15.86
CA ASP A 345 -11.41 -2.72 -16.79
C ASP A 345 -11.91 -1.45 -16.08
N ARG A 346 -12.50 -1.58 -14.89
CA ARG A 346 -12.98 -0.49 -14.03
C ARG A 346 -12.37 -0.62 -12.63
N PRO A 347 -11.05 -0.45 -12.46
CA PRO A 347 -10.33 -0.80 -11.23
C PRO A 347 -10.68 0.05 -9.99
N PHE A 348 -11.49 1.10 -10.13
CA PHE A 348 -12.00 1.99 -9.08
C PHE A 348 -13.52 2.16 -9.18
N ALA A 349 -14.22 1.10 -9.64
CA ALA A 349 -15.67 1.13 -9.78
C ALA A 349 -16.36 1.41 -8.44
N ARG A 350 -17.34 2.32 -8.47
CA ARG A 350 -18.04 2.82 -7.28
C ARG A 350 -18.82 1.72 -6.55
N ASP A 351 -19.45 0.81 -7.30
CA ASP A 351 -20.20 -0.34 -6.79
C ASP A 351 -19.32 -1.29 -5.97
N TYR A 352 -18.13 -1.65 -6.49
CA TYR A 352 -17.15 -2.43 -5.73
C TYR A 352 -16.75 -1.71 -4.44
N MET A 353 -16.34 -0.44 -4.55
CA MET A 353 -15.85 0.35 -3.42
C MET A 353 -16.92 0.55 -2.34
N GLU A 354 -18.17 0.86 -2.73
CA GLU A 354 -19.31 0.97 -1.82
C GLU A 354 -19.56 -0.36 -1.10
N THR A 355 -19.52 -1.48 -1.83
CA THR A 355 -19.77 -2.81 -1.27
C THR A 355 -18.73 -3.16 -0.19
N VAL A 356 -17.44 -3.02 -0.50
CA VAL A 356 -16.38 -3.34 0.48
C VAL A 356 -16.33 -2.33 1.62
N PHE A 357 -16.71 -1.07 1.39
CA PHE A 357 -16.89 -0.07 2.44
C PHE A 357 -17.96 -0.49 3.46
N VAL A 358 -19.14 -0.89 2.97
CA VAL A 358 -20.24 -1.33 3.84
C VAL A 358 -19.85 -2.58 4.63
N ILE A 359 -19.17 -3.54 4.00
CA ILE A 359 -18.62 -4.72 4.69
C ILE A 359 -17.70 -4.29 5.84
N GLY A 360 -16.73 -3.41 5.55
CA GLY A 360 -15.82 -2.88 6.56
C GLY A 360 -16.55 -2.18 7.71
N GLU A 361 -17.48 -1.28 7.39
CA GLU A 361 -18.24 -0.51 8.41
C GLU A 361 -19.02 -1.43 9.35
N GLN A 362 -19.69 -2.44 8.82
CA GLN A 362 -20.43 -3.40 9.62
C GLN A 362 -19.52 -4.25 10.52
N GLN A 363 -18.38 -4.72 9.98
CA GLN A 363 -17.42 -5.51 10.73
C GLN A 363 -16.74 -4.67 11.84
N GLY A 364 -16.41 -3.41 11.57
CA GLY A 364 -15.85 -2.48 12.54
C GLY A 364 -16.84 -2.14 13.66
N LEU A 365 -18.09 -1.91 13.30
CA LEU A 365 -19.15 -1.59 14.27
C LEU A 365 -19.41 -2.76 15.22
N SER A 366 -19.56 -3.97 14.68
CA SER A 366 -19.80 -5.20 15.46
C SER A 366 -18.56 -5.73 16.19
N GLY A 367 -17.36 -5.44 15.68
CA GLY A 367 -16.10 -6.01 16.16
C GLY A 367 -15.76 -7.39 15.59
N ALA A 368 -16.56 -7.88 14.64
CA ALA A 368 -16.36 -9.17 13.99
C ALA A 368 -15.19 -9.17 12.98
N ALA A 369 -14.58 -8.02 12.70
CA ALA A 369 -13.46 -7.89 11.76
C ALA A 369 -12.21 -8.69 12.17
N TRP A 370 -11.97 -8.80 13.49
CA TRP A 370 -10.65 -9.11 14.02
C TRP A 370 -10.45 -10.60 14.25
N ARG A 371 -9.52 -11.19 13.50
CA ARG A 371 -9.06 -12.57 13.67
C ARG A 371 -7.76 -12.59 14.45
N LYS A 372 -7.70 -13.45 15.48
CA LYS A 372 -6.53 -13.60 16.35
C LYS A 372 -5.46 -14.55 15.81
N THR A 373 -5.71 -15.22 14.69
CA THR A 373 -4.81 -16.20 14.08
C THR A 373 -4.80 -16.06 12.57
N VAL A 374 -3.79 -16.68 11.93
CA VAL A 374 -3.67 -16.86 10.48
C VAL A 374 -4.08 -18.27 10.04
N GLU A 375 -4.81 -19.00 10.88
CA GLU A 375 -5.27 -20.34 10.53
C GLU A 375 -6.40 -20.24 9.50
N GLY A 376 -6.31 -21.05 8.44
CA GLY A 376 -7.28 -21.05 7.34
C GLY A 376 -7.22 -19.84 6.40
N ILE A 377 -6.34 -18.86 6.61
CA ILE A 377 -6.06 -17.87 5.55
C ILE A 377 -5.43 -18.61 4.35
N GLY A 378 -5.86 -18.31 3.13
CA GLY A 378 -5.38 -18.98 1.91
C GLY A 378 -6.07 -20.32 1.58
N LEU A 379 -6.95 -20.85 2.44
CA LEU A 379 -7.78 -22.01 2.07
C LEU A 379 -9.06 -21.55 1.37
N ALA A 380 -9.42 -22.21 0.27
CA ALA A 380 -10.78 -22.11 -0.26
C ALA A 380 -11.73 -22.73 0.79
N GLY A 381 -12.66 -21.94 1.32
CA GLY A 381 -13.60 -22.44 2.33
C GLY A 381 -14.44 -23.61 1.79
N PRO A 382 -14.95 -24.52 2.65
CA PRO A 382 -15.71 -25.70 2.25
C PRO A 382 -17.09 -25.44 1.59
N ASP A 383 -17.48 -24.19 1.33
CA ASP A 383 -18.82 -23.84 0.80
C ASP A 383 -18.84 -23.25 -0.62
N ALA A 384 -17.76 -23.37 -1.40
CA ALA A 384 -17.73 -22.91 -2.79
C ALA A 384 -18.03 -24.02 -3.83
N ALA A 385 -18.70 -25.11 -3.44
CA ALA A 385 -19.27 -26.05 -4.39
C ALA A 385 -20.73 -25.65 -4.69
N PRO A 386 -21.11 -25.36 -5.95
CA PRO A 386 -22.53 -25.24 -6.28
C PRO A 386 -23.20 -26.57 -5.94
N ARG A 387 -24.23 -26.53 -5.07
CA ARG A 387 -25.12 -27.68 -4.88
C ARG A 387 -25.65 -28.04 -6.27
N PRO A 388 -25.57 -29.31 -6.72
CA PRO A 388 -26.19 -29.69 -7.98
C PRO A 388 -27.68 -29.38 -7.86
N GLU A 389 -28.18 -28.53 -8.76
CA GLU A 389 -29.61 -28.38 -8.96
C GLU A 389 -30.17 -29.76 -9.24
N THR A 390 -30.93 -30.31 -8.30
CA THR A 390 -31.85 -31.41 -8.58
C THR A 390 -32.88 -30.87 -9.55
N THR A 391 -32.59 -30.96 -10.84
CA THR A 391 -33.60 -30.88 -11.88
C THR A 391 -34.54 -32.04 -11.66
N ALA A 392 -35.66 -31.77 -10.98
CA ALA A 392 -36.84 -32.59 -11.06
C ALA A 392 -37.33 -32.53 -12.53
N ARG A 393 -36.86 -33.47 -13.35
CA ARG A 393 -37.50 -33.77 -14.62
C ARG A 393 -38.80 -34.50 -14.32
N ALA A 394 -39.89 -33.75 -14.34
CA ALA A 394 -41.19 -34.27 -14.68
C ALA A 394 -41.15 -34.77 -16.15
N GLY A 395 -41.70 -35.96 -16.36
CA GLY A 395 -41.87 -36.63 -17.66
C GLY A 395 -42.31 -38.06 -17.37
N ALA A 396 -43.58 -38.28 -17.03
CA ALA A 396 -44.65 -38.58 -17.98
C ALA A 396 -44.36 -39.88 -18.76
N ALA A 397 -44.94 -40.97 -18.27
CA ALA A 397 -45.25 -42.21 -18.97
C ALA A 397 -46.78 -42.23 -19.21
N PRO A 398 -47.33 -43.02 -20.15
CA PRO A 398 -46.82 -44.31 -20.63
C PRO A 398 -46.28 -44.34 -22.05
#